data_AF-A0A972XY21-F1
#
_entry.id   AF-A0A972XY21-F1
#
_cell.length_a   1.000
_cell.length_b   1.000
_cell.length_c   1.000
_cell.angle_alpha   90.00
_cell.angle_beta   90.00
_cell.angle_gamma   90.00
#
_symmetry.space_group_name_H-M   'P 1'
#
loop_
_entity.id
_entity.type
_entity.pdbx_description
1 polymer ?
#
loop_
_entity_poly.entity_id
_entity_poly.type
_entity_poly.pdbx_seq_one_letter_code
_entity_poly.pdbx_strand_id
1 'polypeptide(L)' 'MKKEQQIMMAGSTKHVSLSPFLTTVENFSEELKEYKTGKGSIQLPLNKPLPKDLIIQMVQLRKEDL' A
#
# COMPACT_ATOMS: atom_id res chain seq x y z
N MET A 1 -7.10 -17.48 7.56
CA MET A 1 -7.13 -16.55 6.41
C MET A 1 -6.04 -16.94 5.43
N LYS A 2 -6.32 -16.90 4.12
CA LYS A 2 -5.27 -17.04 3.11
C LYS A 2 -4.41 -15.77 3.12
N LYS A 3 -3.09 -15.88 2.89
CA LYS A 3 -2.18 -14.71 2.81
C LYS A 3 -2.64 -13.71 1.75
N GLU A 4 -3.26 -14.22 0.70
CA GLU A 4 -3.89 -13.48 -0.39
C GLU A 4 -5.23 -12.82 0.02
N GLN A 5 -5.52 -12.62 1.30
CA GLN A 5 -6.71 -11.90 1.78
C GLN A 5 -6.37 -10.92 2.90
N GLN A 6 -5.09 -10.63 3.07
CA GLN A 6 -4.59 -9.79 4.15
C GLN A 6 -4.05 -8.47 3.59
N ILE A 7 -4.34 -7.38 4.30
CA ILE A 7 -3.62 -6.11 4.18
C ILE A 7 -2.74 -6.02 5.42
N MET A 8 -1.43 -5.88 5.23
CA MET A 8 -0.47 -5.81 6.33
C MET A 8 0.12 -4.42 6.46
N MET A 9 0.43 -4.03 7.70
CA MET A 9 1.15 -2.80 8.01
C MET A 9 2.29 -3.08 8.98
N ALA A 10 3.43 -2.41 8.77
CA ALA A 10 4.58 -2.49 9.67
C ALA A 10 5.19 -1.11 9.90
N GLY A 11 5.49 -0.79 11.16
CA GLY A 11 6.15 0.46 11.53
C GLY A 11 7.68 0.35 11.48
N SER A 12 8.33 1.40 10.97
CA SER A 12 9.77 1.60 10.99
C SER A 12 10.09 3.00 11.53
N THR A 13 11.34 3.26 11.90
CA THR A 13 11.79 4.55 12.43
C THR A 13 11.63 5.71 11.45
N LYS A 14 11.54 5.43 10.14
CA LYS A 14 11.45 6.48 9.08
C LYS A 14 10.17 6.41 8.25
N HIS A 15 9.45 5.29 8.28
CA HIS A 15 8.29 5.06 7.41
C HIS A 15 7.34 4.03 8.01
N VAL A 16 6.13 3.97 7.47
CA VAL A 16 5.19 2.85 7.62
C VAL A 16 5.17 2.08 6.31
N SER A 17 5.36 0.77 6.36
CA SER A 17 5.16 -0.10 5.21
C SER A 17 3.70 -0.55 5.17
N LEU A 18 3.03 -0.35 4.05
CA LEU A 18 1.68 -0.86 3.78
C LEU A 18 1.76 -1.88 2.65
N SER A 19 1.21 -3.07 2.87
CA SER A 19 1.20 -4.17 1.91
C SER A 19 -0.23 -4.59 1.57
N PRO A 20 -0.86 -3.95 0.56
CA PRO A 20 -2.25 -4.23 0.21
C PRO A 20 -2.42 -5.51 -0.62
N PHE A 21 -1.52 -5.76 -1.58
CA PHE A 21 -1.23 -7.01 -2.32
C PHE A 21 -0.39 -6.65 -3.57
N LEU A 22 0.15 -7.64 -4.30
CA LEU A 22 0.98 -7.38 -5.49
C LEU A 22 0.20 -6.66 -6.60
N THR A 23 -0.95 -7.23 -7.02
CA THR A 23 -1.78 -6.68 -8.12
C THR A 23 -2.31 -5.29 -7.80
N THR A 24 -2.62 -5.01 -6.53
CA THR A 24 -3.02 -3.67 -6.10
C THR A 24 -1.88 -2.68 -6.30
N VAL A 25 -0.65 -3.00 -5.89
CA VAL A 25 0.49 -2.09 -6.08
C VAL A 25 0.79 -1.86 -7.57
N GLU A 26 0.60 -2.87 -8.42
CA GLU A 26 0.79 -2.74 -9.89
C GLU A 26 -0.24 -1.81 -10.54
N ASN A 27 -1.52 -1.89 -10.13
CA ASN A 27 -2.60 -1.03 -10.63
C ASN A 27 -2.36 0.47 -10.33
N PHE A 28 -1.76 0.77 -9.18
CA PHE A 28 -1.49 2.14 -8.74
C PHE A 28 -0.04 2.59 -9.04
N SER A 29 0.66 1.91 -9.96
CA SER A 29 2.08 2.16 -10.22
C SER A 29 2.40 3.60 -10.66
N GLU A 30 1.46 4.28 -11.30
CA GLU A 30 1.61 5.69 -11.70
C GLU A 30 1.52 6.64 -10.50
N GLU A 31 0.50 6.50 -9.65
CA GLU A 31 0.35 7.29 -8.42
C GLU A 31 1.45 6.99 -7.39
N LEU A 32 2.05 5.81 -7.46
CA LEU A 32 3.11 5.38 -6.55
C LEU A 32 4.52 5.83 -6.94
N LYS A 33 4.70 6.56 -8.05
CA LYS A 33 6.03 7.05 -8.50
C LYS A 33 6.75 7.89 -7.45
N GLU A 34 6.02 8.59 -6.58
CA GLU A 34 6.58 9.42 -5.50
C GLU A 34 6.94 8.63 -4.23
N TYR A 35 6.57 7.35 -4.16
CA TYR A 35 6.78 6.49 -3.00
C TYR A 35 7.77 5.38 -3.32
N LYS A 36 8.52 4.95 -2.31
CA LYS A 36 9.34 3.75 -2.44
C LYS A 36 8.45 2.52 -2.36
N THR A 37 8.50 1.68 -3.38
CA THR A 37 7.73 0.44 -3.46
C THR A 37 8.63 -0.80 -3.30
N GLY A 38 8.04 -1.89 -2.84
CA GLY A 38 8.62 -3.24 -2.80
C GLY A 38 7.62 -4.24 -3.36
N LYS A 39 7.93 -5.55 -3.32
CA LYS A 39 7.00 -6.60 -3.79
C LYS A 39 5.68 -6.54 -3.01
N GLY A 40 4.64 -5.96 -3.63
CA GLY A 40 3.31 -5.78 -3.04
C GLY A 40 3.28 -4.86 -1.81
N SER A 41 4.23 -3.94 -1.67
CA SER A 41 4.27 -2.99 -0.54
C SER A 41 4.69 -1.58 -0.96
N ILE A 42 4.26 -0.60 -0.17
CA ILE A 42 4.59 0.83 -0.33
C ILE A 42 5.13 1.37 1.00
N GLN A 43 6.14 2.24 0.93
CA GLN A 43 6.71 2.91 2.10
C GLN A 43 6.16 4.33 2.20
N LEU A 44 5.34 4.56 3.22
CA LEU A 44 4.75 5.85 3.56
C LEU A 44 5.69 6.59 4.52
N PRO A 45 6.34 7.68 4.10
CA PRO A 45 7.33 8.37 4.92
C PRO A 45 6.64 9.11 6.08
N LEU A 46 7.26 9.09 7.26
CA LEU A 46 6.69 9.73 8.47
C LEU A 46 6.78 11.26 8.47
N ASN A 47 7.57 11.84 7.56
CA ASN A 47 7.81 13.28 7.47
C ASN A 47 6.92 13.99 6.43
N LYS A 48 5.96 13.29 5.83
CA LYS A 48 4.97 13.84 4.90
C LYS A 48 3.56 13.47 5.36
N PRO A 49 2.54 14.25 4.97
CA PRO A 49 1.16 13.84 5.20
C PRO A 49 0.87 12.49 4.54
N LEU A 50 0.04 11.68 5.20
CA LEU A 50 -0.43 10.41 4.65
C LEU A 50 -1.31 10.67 3.41
N PRO A 51 -1.08 9.95 2.28
CA PRO A 51 -1.93 10.04 1.10
C PRO A 51 -3.23 9.25 1.32
N LYS A 52 -4.13 9.80 2.14
CA LYS A 52 -5.34 9.09 2.59
C LYS A 52 -6.20 8.60 1.43
N ASP A 53 -6.43 9.44 0.43
CA ASP A 53 -7.28 9.09 -0.71
C ASP A 53 -6.71 7.91 -1.51
N LEU A 54 -5.40 7.92 -1.76
CA LEU A 54 -4.71 6.80 -2.42
C LEU A 54 -4.83 5.50 -1.61
N ILE A 55 -4.62 5.58 -0.29
CA ILE A 55 -4.76 4.41 0.60
C ILE A 55 -6.20 3.86 0.56
N ILE A 56 -7.20 4.73 0.58
CA ILE A 56 -8.62 4.33 0.51
C ILE A 56 -8.90 3.63 -0.82
N GLN A 57 -8.46 4.19 -1.94
CA GLN A 57 -8.65 3.59 -3.27
C GLN A 57 -7.99 2.22 -3.37
N MET A 58 -6.77 2.06 -2.85
CA MET A 58 -6.09 0.76 -2.82
C MET A 58 -6.86 -0.28 -1.98
N VAL A 59 -7.42 0.12 -0.83
CA VAL A 59 -8.22 -0.78 0.02
C VAL A 59 -9.55 -1.13 -0.65
N GLN A 60 -10.16 -0.19 -1.36
CA GLN A 60 -11.40 -0.43 -2.12
C GLN A 60 -11.18 -1.42 -3.26
N LEU A 61 -10.18 -1.19 -4.12
CA LEU A 61 -9.81 -2.14 -5.18
C LEU A 61 -9.55 -3.52 -4.58
N ARG A 62 -8.82 -3.56 -3.47
CA ARG A 62 -8.47 -4.81 -2.81
C ARG A 62 -9.68 -5.60 -2.31
N LYS A 63 -10.73 -4.90 -1.88
CA LYS A 63 -12.00 -5.50 -1.45
C LYS A 63 -12.78 -6.08 -2.64
N GLU A 64 -12.71 -5.46 -3.82
CA GLU A 64 -13.36 -5.94 -5.04
C GLU A 64 -12.66 -7.18 -5.64
N ASP A 65 -11.33 -7.27 -5.46
CA ASP A 65 -10.50 -8.41 -5.88
C ASP A 65 -10.70 -9.69 -5.00
N LEU A 66 -11.49 -9.64 -3.93
CA LEU A 66 -11.68 -10.73 -2.94
C LEU A 66 -13.02 -11.44 -3.06
#